data_AF-A0A836ZT25-F1
#
_entry.id   AF-A0A836ZT25-F1
#
_cell.length_a   1.000
_cell.length_b   1.000
_cell.length_c   1.000
_cell.angle_alpha   90.00
_cell.angle_beta   90.00
_cell.angle_gamma   90.00
#
_symmetry.space_group_name_H-M   'P 1'
#
loop_
_entity.id
_entity.type
_entity.pdbx_description
1 polymer ?
#
loop_
_entity_poly.entity_id
_entity_poly.type
_entity_poly.pdbx_seq_one_letter_code
_entity_poly.pdbx_strand_id
1 'polypeptide(L)'
;EPIEWRDGYVLSDVPFDQPVASAEAHEPDYPPLERELIDDLGPASQPMAAGSHPFPVPFVRRYSQLTFNLSAYARLLMEDFLQAGGELYTREFAHPRQFGDLREKILINATGYGARALLGDESVIPVRGQTARLIPQPEVTYGLVWRGHNLNVVPRRDGLLVQAQGAHDFNNADGTPDRAASEAAVRELAKLFATS
;
A
#
# COMPACT_ATOMS: atom_id res chain seq x y z
N GLU A 1 -3.33 -13.12 -14.44
CA GLU A 1 -4.26 -13.43 -13.34
C GLU A 1 -4.40 -12.19 -12.48
N PRO A 2 -5.63 -11.87 -12.02
CA PRO A 2 -5.89 -10.65 -11.24
C PRO A 2 -5.36 -10.74 -9.81
N ILE A 3 -5.16 -11.96 -9.31
CA ILE A 3 -4.66 -12.29 -7.98
C ILE A 3 -3.57 -13.34 -8.16
N GLU A 4 -2.43 -13.18 -7.51
CA GLU A 4 -1.33 -14.17 -7.55
C GLU A 4 -0.54 -14.14 -6.24
N TRP A 5 -0.01 -15.30 -5.84
CA TRP A 5 0.94 -15.38 -4.73
C TRP A 5 2.29 -14.81 -5.16
N ARG A 6 2.86 -13.95 -4.33
CA ARG A 6 4.23 -13.45 -4.51
C ARG A 6 4.99 -13.51 -3.20
N ASP A 7 6.26 -13.84 -3.31
CA ASP A 7 7.19 -13.70 -2.20
C ASP A 7 7.58 -12.24 -2.01
N GLY A 8 8.00 -11.91 -0.81
CA GLY A 8 8.70 -10.68 -0.53
C GLY A 8 9.68 -10.85 0.62
N TYR A 9 10.50 -9.82 0.82
CA TYR A 9 11.48 -9.77 1.88
C TYR A 9 11.25 -8.52 2.73
N VAL A 10 11.22 -8.70 4.05
CA VAL A 10 11.34 -7.59 5.00
C VAL A 10 12.78 -7.53 5.46
N LEU A 11 13.39 -6.36 5.30
CA LEU A 11 14.75 -6.03 5.69
C LEU A 11 14.72 -5.14 6.94
N SER A 12 15.69 -5.32 7.84
CA SER A 12 15.80 -4.53 9.06
C SER A 12 17.25 -4.42 9.51
N ASP A 13 17.64 -3.24 9.99
CA ASP A 13 18.96 -2.97 10.60
C ASP A 13 19.02 -3.41 12.06
N VAL A 14 17.86 -3.58 12.69
CA VAL A 14 17.69 -4.07 14.07
C VAL A 14 16.89 -5.38 14.10
N PRO A 15 17.00 -6.19 15.17
CA PRO A 15 16.15 -7.36 15.37
C PRO A 15 14.65 -7.06 15.23
N PHE A 16 13.87 -8.03 14.72
CA PHE A 16 12.44 -7.86 14.44
C PHE A 16 11.55 -7.75 15.69
N ASP A 17 12.05 -8.12 16.86
CA ASP A 17 11.41 -7.94 18.16
C ASP A 17 11.64 -6.54 18.75
N GLN A 18 12.57 -5.76 18.19
CA GLN A 18 12.84 -4.39 18.61
C GLN A 18 11.98 -3.40 17.83
N PRO A 19 11.41 -2.38 18.50
CA PRO A 19 10.66 -1.33 17.83
C PRO A 19 11.56 -0.49 16.91
N VAL A 20 10.94 0.13 15.92
CA VAL A 20 11.57 1.09 15.01
C VAL A 20 10.73 2.34 15.10
N ALA A 21 11.38 3.49 15.29
CA ALA A 21 10.69 4.75 15.38
C ALA A 21 9.93 5.04 14.07
N SER A 22 8.69 5.52 14.18
CA SER A 22 8.00 6.11 13.04
C SER A 22 8.78 7.33 12.55
N ALA A 23 8.80 7.55 11.23
CA ALA A 23 9.33 8.79 10.67
C ALA A 23 8.36 9.97 10.83
N GLU A 24 7.10 9.70 11.22
CA GLU A 24 6.06 10.71 11.39
C GLU A 24 5.73 10.91 12.87
N ALA A 25 6.23 12.00 13.45
CA ALA A 25 6.01 12.32 14.87
C ALA A 25 4.54 12.60 15.24
N HIS A 26 3.66 12.77 14.25
CA HIS A 26 2.25 13.13 14.45
C HIS A 26 1.27 12.04 13.99
N GLU A 27 1.76 10.98 13.35
CA GLU A 27 0.94 9.83 12.98
C GLU A 27 0.69 8.98 14.25
N PRO A 28 -0.57 8.62 14.55
CA PRO A 28 -0.88 7.81 15.72
C PRO A 28 -0.40 6.36 15.51
N ASP A 29 -0.12 5.67 16.62
CA ASP A 29 0.12 4.23 16.58
C ASP A 29 -1.16 3.50 16.14
N TYR A 30 -1.03 2.65 15.13
CA TYR A 30 -2.13 1.82 14.67
C TYR A 30 -2.26 0.56 15.54
N PRO A 31 -3.49 0.11 15.86
CA PRO A 31 -3.70 -1.15 16.56
C PRO A 31 -3.17 -2.31 15.70
N PRO A 32 -2.47 -3.31 16.28
CA PRO A 32 -1.86 -4.41 15.54
C PRO A 32 -2.89 -5.49 15.17
N LEU A 33 -4.02 -5.09 14.59
CA LEU A 33 -5.20 -5.93 14.37
C LEU A 33 -4.90 -7.18 13.53
N GLU A 34 -4.00 -7.09 12.56
CA GLU A 34 -3.62 -8.26 11.75
C GLU A 34 -3.01 -9.36 12.63
N ARG A 35 -2.08 -8.98 13.51
CA ARG A 35 -1.43 -9.91 14.44
C ARG A 35 -2.39 -10.43 15.51
N GLU A 36 -3.38 -9.63 15.91
CA GLU A 36 -4.30 -10.01 16.98
C GLU A 36 -5.50 -10.84 16.50
N LEU A 37 -5.96 -10.62 15.27
CA LEU A 37 -7.23 -11.16 14.79
C LEU A 37 -7.07 -12.23 13.71
N ILE A 38 -5.96 -12.23 12.96
CA ILE A 38 -5.81 -13.04 11.74
C ILE A 38 -4.39 -13.58 11.54
N ASP A 39 -3.65 -13.83 12.64
CA ASP A 39 -2.28 -14.36 12.57
C ASP A 39 -2.21 -15.80 12.02
N ASP A 40 -3.36 -16.48 11.92
CA ASP A 40 -3.52 -17.85 11.42
C ASP A 40 -4.06 -17.94 9.98
N LEU A 41 -4.47 -16.82 9.36
CA LEU A 41 -5.09 -16.81 8.03
C LEU A 41 -4.09 -16.86 6.86
N GLY A 42 -2.78 -16.82 7.13
CA GLY A 42 -1.75 -16.75 6.09
C GLY A 42 -0.44 -17.44 6.47
N PRO A 43 0.47 -17.58 5.48
CA PRO A 43 1.79 -18.14 5.74
C PRO A 43 2.61 -17.21 6.65
N ALA A 44 3.17 -17.77 7.72
CA ALA A 44 4.07 -17.03 8.59
C ALA A 44 5.37 -16.65 7.85
N SER A 45 5.88 -15.45 8.12
CA SER A 45 7.18 -15.04 7.60
C SER A 45 8.33 -15.81 8.27
N GLN A 46 9.33 -16.19 7.49
CA GLN A 46 10.44 -17.04 7.91
C GLN A 46 11.74 -16.23 7.97
N PRO A 47 12.51 -16.30 9.07
CA PRO A 47 13.82 -15.67 9.14
C PRO A 47 14.78 -16.32 8.14
N MET A 48 15.65 -15.51 7.55
CA MET A 48 16.73 -15.97 6.68
C MET A 48 18.06 -15.92 7.43
N ALA A 49 18.89 -16.95 7.25
CA ALA A 49 20.21 -17.00 7.86
C ALA A 49 21.14 -15.97 7.21
N ALA A 50 22.07 -15.41 7.99
CA ALA A 50 23.12 -14.54 7.46
C ALA A 50 23.88 -15.24 6.32
N GLY A 51 24.11 -14.53 5.22
CA GLY A 51 24.75 -15.07 4.01
C GLY A 51 23.85 -15.92 3.10
N SER A 52 22.59 -16.17 3.47
CA SER A 52 21.60 -16.84 2.60
C SER A 52 20.80 -15.88 1.72
N HIS A 53 21.06 -14.58 1.82
CA HIS A 53 20.42 -13.53 1.03
C HIS A 53 21.48 -12.53 0.53
N PRO A 54 21.22 -11.79 -0.57
CA PRO A 54 22.16 -10.83 -1.12
C PRO A 54 22.08 -9.44 -0.48
N PHE A 55 21.07 -9.17 0.36
CA PHE A 55 20.84 -7.83 0.91
C PHE A 55 21.91 -7.44 1.95
N PRO A 56 22.40 -6.19 1.94
CA PRO A 56 23.45 -5.71 2.84
C PRO A 56 22.89 -5.29 4.23
N VAL A 57 21.98 -6.09 4.79
CA VAL A 57 21.35 -5.84 6.10
C VAL A 57 21.53 -7.06 7.03
N PRO A 58 21.58 -6.87 8.35
CA PRO A 58 21.80 -7.96 9.30
C PRO A 58 20.58 -8.88 9.51
N PHE A 59 19.35 -8.39 9.29
CA PHE A 59 18.14 -9.16 9.54
C PHE A 59 17.20 -9.16 8.34
N VAL A 60 16.80 -10.36 7.89
CA VAL A 60 15.89 -10.56 6.77
C VAL A 60 14.85 -11.61 7.11
N ARG A 61 13.59 -11.35 6.74
CA ARG A 61 12.52 -12.34 6.73
C ARG A 61 11.93 -12.44 5.32
N ARG A 62 11.70 -13.68 4.86
CA ARG A 62 10.89 -13.94 3.67
C ARG A 62 9.43 -14.11 4.09
N TYR A 63 8.51 -13.56 3.31
CA TYR A 63 7.08 -13.78 3.47
C TYR A 63 6.46 -14.10 2.11
N SER A 64 5.24 -14.64 2.11
CA SER A 64 4.45 -14.82 0.90
C SER A 64 3.11 -14.14 1.10
N GLN A 65 2.65 -13.37 0.11
CA GLN A 65 1.39 -12.63 0.18
C GLN A 65 0.62 -12.75 -1.14
N LEU A 66 -0.70 -12.58 -1.06
CA LEU A 66 -1.52 -12.35 -2.25
C LEU A 66 -1.28 -10.94 -2.76
N THR A 67 -0.91 -10.83 -4.03
CA THR A 67 -0.78 -9.56 -4.73
C THR A 67 -1.94 -9.42 -5.72
N PHE A 68 -2.56 -8.24 -5.71
CA PHE A 68 -3.70 -7.91 -6.58
C PHE A 68 -3.24 -6.99 -7.71
N ASN A 69 -3.39 -7.44 -8.95
CA ASN A 69 -3.26 -6.55 -10.09
C ASN A 69 -4.51 -5.68 -10.17
N LEU A 70 -4.44 -4.49 -9.55
CA LEU A 70 -5.57 -3.57 -9.37
C LEU A 70 -6.41 -3.38 -10.64
N SER A 71 -5.79 -3.12 -11.79
CA SER A 71 -6.51 -2.88 -13.03
C SER A 71 -7.25 -4.13 -13.54
N ALA A 72 -6.63 -5.30 -13.44
CA ALA A 72 -7.27 -6.55 -13.84
C ALA A 72 -8.36 -6.97 -12.84
N TYR A 73 -8.10 -6.80 -11.55
CA TYR A 73 -9.04 -7.16 -10.49
C TYR A 73 -10.27 -6.24 -10.47
N ALA A 74 -10.10 -4.93 -10.64
CA ALA A 74 -11.22 -4.00 -10.74
C ALA A 74 -12.12 -4.30 -11.95
N ARG A 75 -11.55 -4.71 -13.08
CA ARG A 75 -12.32 -5.13 -14.26
C ARG A 75 -13.12 -6.40 -13.98
N LEU A 76 -12.50 -7.40 -13.36
CA LEU A 76 -13.19 -8.62 -12.94
C LEU A 76 -14.39 -8.29 -12.04
N LEU A 77 -14.18 -7.53 -10.96
CA LEU A 77 -15.26 -7.16 -10.04
C LEU A 77 -16.38 -6.38 -10.73
N MET A 78 -16.03 -5.50 -11.67
CA MET A 78 -17.00 -4.72 -12.41
C MET A 78 -17.80 -5.59 -13.39
N GLU A 79 -17.14 -6.50 -14.09
CA GLU A 79 -17.79 -7.46 -14.99
C GLU A 79 -18.76 -8.37 -14.22
N ASP A 80 -18.34 -8.90 -13.07
CA ASP A 80 -19.21 -9.70 -12.20
C ASP A 80 -20.44 -8.92 -11.72
N PHE A 81 -20.24 -7.66 -11.29
CA PHE A 81 -21.33 -6.78 -10.86
C PHE A 81 -22.35 -6.53 -11.99
N LEU A 82 -21.87 -6.20 -13.19
CA LEU A 82 -22.73 -5.95 -14.35
C LEU A 82 -23.46 -7.22 -14.82
N GLN A 83 -22.77 -8.38 -14.82
CA GLN A 83 -23.38 -9.67 -15.18
C GLN A 83 -24.45 -10.11 -14.19
N ALA A 84 -24.32 -9.73 -12.91
CA ALA A 84 -25.34 -9.93 -11.89
C ALA A 84 -26.55 -8.97 -12.02
N GLY A 85 -26.57 -8.10 -13.04
CA GLY A 85 -27.64 -7.12 -13.28
C GLY A 85 -27.44 -5.79 -12.58
N GLY A 86 -26.24 -5.52 -12.05
CA GLY A 86 -25.87 -4.22 -11.51
C GLY A 86 -25.83 -3.15 -12.60
N GLU A 87 -26.12 -1.91 -12.21
CA GLU A 87 -26.12 -0.75 -13.12
C GLU A 87 -25.14 0.31 -12.61
N LEU A 88 -24.46 0.98 -13.54
CA LEU A 88 -23.50 2.04 -13.23
C LEU A 88 -24.05 3.40 -13.61
N TYR A 89 -24.04 4.30 -12.63
CA TYR A 89 -24.45 5.69 -12.80
C TYR A 89 -23.32 6.61 -12.38
N THR A 90 -22.89 7.50 -13.28
CA THR A 90 -22.00 8.60 -12.92
C THR A 90 -22.86 9.74 -12.37
N ARG A 91 -22.78 9.96 -11.06
CA ARG A 91 -23.51 11.03 -10.38
C ARG A 91 -22.62 11.63 -9.29
N GLU A 92 -22.59 12.95 -9.23
CA GLU A 92 -21.92 13.69 -8.15
C GLU A 92 -22.92 14.05 -7.05
N PHE A 93 -22.49 13.90 -5.80
CA PHE A 93 -23.20 14.38 -4.62
C PHE A 93 -22.32 15.43 -3.94
N ALA A 94 -22.86 16.63 -3.78
CA ALA A 94 -22.21 17.72 -3.07
C ALA A 94 -22.70 17.86 -1.62
N HIS A 95 -23.83 17.24 -1.26
CA HIS A 95 -24.41 17.29 0.08
C HIS A 95 -25.21 16.03 0.42
N PRO A 96 -25.24 15.53 1.67
CA PRO A 96 -25.96 14.30 2.05
C PRO A 96 -27.48 14.37 1.85
N ARG A 97 -28.04 15.57 1.69
CA ARG A 97 -29.48 15.77 1.46
C ARG A 97 -29.91 15.21 0.11
N GLN A 98 -29.00 15.20 -0.86
CA GLN A 98 -29.23 14.66 -2.20
C GLN A 98 -29.37 13.13 -2.20
N PHE A 99 -29.04 12.44 -1.09
CA PHE A 99 -29.37 11.01 -0.95
C PHE A 99 -30.88 10.78 -0.91
N GLY A 100 -31.68 11.76 -0.46
CA GLY A 100 -33.15 11.69 -0.50
C GLY A 100 -33.72 11.69 -1.92
N ASP A 101 -32.93 12.07 -2.93
CA ASP A 101 -33.33 12.05 -4.33
C ASP A 101 -33.15 10.65 -4.97
N LEU A 102 -32.53 9.72 -4.25
CA LEU A 102 -32.36 8.34 -4.69
C LEU A 102 -33.65 7.54 -4.47
N ARG A 103 -33.94 6.62 -5.39
CA ARG A 103 -35.12 5.73 -5.29
C ARG A 103 -34.79 4.48 -4.47
N GLU A 104 -33.50 4.20 -4.34
CA GLU A 104 -32.93 3.06 -3.64
C GLU A 104 -33.16 3.20 -2.13
N LYS A 105 -33.60 2.12 -1.49
CA LYS A 105 -33.98 2.12 -0.06
C LYS A 105 -32.78 1.97 0.88
N ILE A 106 -31.67 1.44 0.36
CA ILE A 106 -30.46 1.15 1.11
C ILE A 106 -29.31 1.82 0.39
N LEU A 107 -28.54 2.60 1.13
CA LEU A 107 -27.32 3.24 0.64
C LEU A 107 -26.12 2.60 1.35
N ILE A 108 -25.14 2.15 0.57
CA ILE A 108 -23.83 1.75 1.07
C ILE A 108 -22.86 2.89 0.74
N ASN A 109 -22.36 3.58 1.77
CA ASN A 109 -21.38 4.65 1.57
C ASN A 109 -19.97 4.08 1.48
N ALA A 110 -19.40 4.06 0.26
CA ALA A 110 -18.04 3.63 -0.02
C ALA A 110 -17.19 4.76 -0.64
N THR A 111 -17.41 6.01 -0.22
CA THR A 111 -16.76 7.21 -0.81
C THR A 111 -15.31 7.45 -0.38
N GLY A 112 -14.78 6.63 0.53
CA GLY A 112 -13.40 6.76 1.03
C GLY A 112 -13.11 8.16 1.58
N TYR A 113 -12.01 8.77 1.16
CA TYR A 113 -11.64 10.14 1.55
C TYR A 113 -12.71 11.19 1.21
N GLY A 114 -13.55 10.95 0.20
CA GLY A 114 -14.65 11.83 -0.16
C GLY A 114 -15.70 12.01 0.94
N ALA A 115 -15.79 11.08 1.90
CA ALA A 115 -16.70 11.20 3.03
C ALA A 115 -16.43 12.44 3.90
N ARG A 116 -15.18 12.92 3.95
CA ARG A 116 -14.83 14.16 4.64
C ARG A 116 -15.60 15.35 4.07
N ALA A 117 -15.51 15.55 2.76
CA ALA A 117 -16.20 16.65 2.07
C ALA A 117 -17.72 16.42 1.99
N LEU A 118 -18.14 15.19 1.72
CA LEU A 118 -19.55 14.86 1.50
C LEU A 118 -20.36 14.82 2.79
N LEU A 119 -19.83 14.21 3.86
CA LEU A 119 -20.55 13.98 5.12
C LEU A 119 -20.07 14.87 6.27
N GLY A 120 -19.01 15.66 6.08
CA GLY A 120 -18.37 16.42 7.15
C GLY A 120 -17.60 15.55 8.15
N ASP A 121 -17.14 14.36 7.72
CA ASP A 121 -16.40 13.44 8.58
C ASP A 121 -14.92 13.85 8.69
N GLU A 122 -14.66 14.76 9.62
CA GLU A 122 -13.31 15.27 9.90
C GLU A 122 -12.39 14.22 10.55
N SER A 123 -12.92 13.07 10.98
CA SER A 123 -12.12 11.96 11.52
C SER A 123 -11.35 11.19 10.43
N VAL A 124 -11.75 11.35 9.16
CA VAL A 124 -11.01 10.80 8.02
C VAL A 124 -9.81 11.70 7.71
N ILE A 125 -8.63 11.28 8.16
CA ILE A 125 -7.36 11.99 7.98
C ILE A 125 -6.63 11.41 6.77
N PRO A 126 -6.20 12.22 5.79
CA PRO A 126 -5.44 11.73 4.65
C PRO A 126 -4.00 11.40 5.08
N VAL A 127 -3.47 10.29 4.56
CA VAL A 127 -2.03 10.01 4.56
C VAL A 127 -1.58 10.03 3.12
N ARG A 128 -0.73 11.01 2.77
CA ARG A 128 -0.21 11.17 1.42
C ARG A 128 0.68 9.98 1.08
N GLY A 129 0.50 9.44 -0.12
CA GLY A 129 1.33 8.35 -0.62
C GLY A 129 1.77 8.65 -2.05
N GLN A 130 3.07 8.65 -2.29
CA GLN A 130 3.62 8.82 -3.62
C GLN A 130 4.50 7.64 -4.01
N THR A 131 4.28 7.12 -5.22
CA THR A 131 5.08 6.03 -5.78
C THR A 131 5.91 6.53 -6.96
N ALA A 132 7.22 6.29 -6.94
CA ALA A 132 8.03 6.32 -8.14
C ALA A 132 7.76 5.04 -8.95
N ARG A 133 7.43 5.19 -10.24
CA ARG A 133 7.17 4.06 -11.14
C ARG A 133 8.32 3.91 -12.12
N LEU A 134 9.13 2.88 -11.92
CA LEU A 134 10.19 2.52 -12.84
C LEU A 134 9.65 1.61 -13.96
N ILE A 135 10.43 1.48 -15.03
CA ILE A 135 10.10 0.56 -16.13
C ILE A 135 9.91 -0.87 -15.60
N PRO A 136 9.03 -1.68 -16.23
CA PRO A 136 8.86 -3.08 -15.84
C PRO A 136 10.18 -3.85 -15.90
N GLN A 137 10.42 -4.68 -14.88
CA GLN A 137 11.55 -5.60 -14.80
C GLN A 137 10.99 -7.00 -14.52
N PRO A 138 10.65 -7.79 -15.56
CA PRO A 138 10.03 -9.11 -15.41
C PRO A 138 10.83 -10.11 -14.56
N GLU A 139 12.14 -9.92 -14.47
CA GLU A 139 13.07 -10.69 -13.66
C GLU A 139 12.93 -10.41 -12.15
N VAL A 140 12.34 -9.28 -11.76
CA VAL A 140 12.10 -8.94 -10.35
C VAL A 140 10.72 -9.45 -9.93
N THR A 141 10.69 -10.61 -9.29
CA THR A 141 9.45 -11.32 -8.94
C THR A 141 9.08 -11.27 -7.47
N TYR A 142 9.75 -10.43 -6.67
CA TYR A 142 9.54 -10.35 -5.21
C TYR A 142 9.32 -8.90 -4.73
N GLY A 143 8.48 -8.75 -3.70
CA GLY A 143 8.32 -7.49 -2.99
C GLY A 143 9.44 -7.22 -1.99
N LEU A 144 9.64 -5.96 -1.62
CA LEU A 144 10.66 -5.56 -0.65
C LEU A 144 10.08 -4.55 0.33
N VAL A 145 10.33 -4.73 1.61
CA VAL A 145 10.07 -3.72 2.64
C VAL A 145 11.35 -3.50 3.41
N TRP A 146 11.85 -2.27 3.49
CA TRP A 146 12.98 -1.92 4.36
C TRP A 146 12.46 -1.12 5.55
N ARG A 147 12.28 -1.85 6.65
CA ARG A 147 11.77 -1.30 7.91
C ARG A 147 12.79 -0.33 8.50
N GLY A 148 12.32 0.81 9.00
CA GLY A 148 13.16 1.90 9.52
C GLY A 148 13.65 2.88 8.46
N HIS A 149 13.47 2.51 7.19
CA HIS A 149 13.71 3.38 6.04
C HIS A 149 12.40 3.76 5.33
N ASN A 150 11.26 3.24 5.82
CA ASN A 150 9.91 3.41 5.27
C ASN A 150 9.81 3.11 3.77
N LEU A 151 10.65 2.22 3.26
CA LEU A 151 10.74 1.90 1.84
C LEU A 151 9.94 0.65 1.54
N ASN A 152 9.05 0.72 0.55
CA ASN A 152 8.31 -0.41 0.00
C ASN A 152 8.54 -0.49 -1.52
N VAL A 153 8.79 -1.70 -2.02
CA VAL A 153 8.92 -1.99 -3.44
C VAL A 153 7.95 -3.09 -3.82
N VAL A 154 7.12 -2.79 -4.81
CA VAL A 154 6.14 -3.74 -5.33
C VAL A 154 6.39 -3.93 -6.82
N PRO A 155 6.92 -5.09 -7.25
CA PRO A 155 6.98 -5.41 -8.67
C PRO A 155 5.57 -5.60 -9.22
N ARG A 156 5.31 -5.03 -10.39
CA ARG A 156 4.07 -5.22 -11.13
C ARG A 156 4.39 -5.51 -12.59
N ARG A 157 3.41 -6.09 -13.30
CA ARG A 157 3.51 -6.33 -14.74
C ARG A 157 3.70 -5.04 -15.53
N ASP A 158 3.21 -3.93 -15.00
CA ASP A 158 3.20 -2.62 -15.63
C ASP A 158 4.24 -1.64 -15.05
N GLY A 159 5.12 -2.10 -14.16
CA GLY A 159 6.23 -1.30 -13.63
C GLY A 159 6.73 -1.80 -12.28
N LEU A 160 7.88 -1.32 -11.84
CA LEU A 160 8.35 -1.51 -10.47
C LEU A 160 7.98 -0.26 -9.66
N LEU A 161 7.08 -0.42 -8.68
CA LEU A 161 6.69 0.68 -7.80
C LEU A 161 7.67 0.77 -6.63
N VAL A 162 8.17 1.97 -6.37
CA VAL A 162 9.01 2.29 -5.21
C VAL A 162 8.31 3.40 -4.44
N GLN A 163 8.03 3.15 -3.17
CA GLN A 163 7.39 4.10 -2.26
C GLN A 163 8.28 4.31 -1.05
N ALA A 164 8.42 5.56 -0.62
CA ALA A 164 9.00 5.90 0.66
C ALA A 164 8.03 6.85 1.39
N GLN A 165 7.63 6.51 2.61
CA GLN A 165 6.81 7.41 3.45
C GLN A 165 7.73 8.43 4.16
N GLY A 166 7.36 9.70 4.07
CA GLY A 166 8.09 10.83 4.65
C GLY A 166 7.41 11.43 5.88
N ALA A 167 8.09 12.38 6.53
CA ALA A 167 7.65 13.05 7.77
C ALA A 167 6.43 14.01 7.62
N HIS A 168 5.92 14.18 6.40
CA HIS A 168 4.89 15.16 6.05
C HIS A 168 3.75 14.51 5.26
N ASP A 169 3.60 13.20 5.36
CA ASP A 169 2.57 12.46 4.67
C ASP A 169 1.27 12.40 5.49
N PHE A 170 1.35 12.29 6.82
CA PHE A 170 0.20 12.32 7.70
C PHE A 170 -0.50 13.69 7.70
N ASN A 171 -1.83 13.66 7.60
CA ASN A 171 -2.68 14.83 7.48
C ASN A 171 -2.30 15.75 6.29
N ASN A 172 -1.82 15.15 5.21
CA ASN A 172 -1.46 15.87 3.99
C ASN A 172 -2.38 15.46 2.83
N ALA A 173 -3.17 16.43 2.35
CA ALA A 173 -4.11 16.25 1.25
C ALA A 173 -3.52 16.60 -0.13
N ASP A 174 -2.25 17.03 -0.19
CA ASP A 174 -1.62 17.46 -1.45
C ASP A 174 -1.38 16.29 -2.39
N GLY A 175 -2.19 16.22 -3.46
CA GLY A 175 -2.06 15.23 -4.53
C GLY A 175 -1.02 15.59 -5.60
N THR A 176 -0.30 16.71 -5.47
CA THR A 176 0.68 17.15 -6.45
C THR A 176 1.91 16.24 -6.43
N PRO A 177 2.32 15.66 -7.57
CA PRO A 177 3.53 14.84 -7.63
C PRO A 177 4.80 15.67 -7.38
N ASP A 178 5.67 15.17 -6.51
CA ASP A 178 7.00 15.70 -6.25
C ASP A 178 8.08 14.80 -6.87
N ARG A 179 8.75 15.31 -7.91
CA ARG A 179 9.84 14.58 -8.56
C ARG A 179 11.01 14.31 -7.62
N ALA A 180 11.38 15.25 -6.76
CA ALA A 180 12.53 15.09 -5.86
C ALA A 180 12.29 13.95 -4.86
N ALA A 181 11.07 13.84 -4.31
CA ALA A 181 10.66 12.72 -3.47
C ALA A 181 10.72 11.38 -4.20
N SER A 182 10.26 11.32 -5.46
CA SER A 182 10.35 10.09 -6.28
C SER A 182 11.80 9.66 -6.49
N GLU A 183 12.69 10.59 -6.84
CA GLU A 183 14.10 10.28 -7.02
C GLU A 183 14.80 9.91 -5.70
N ALA A 184 14.39 10.51 -4.57
CA ALA A 184 14.90 10.17 -3.26
C ALA A 184 14.54 8.72 -2.88
N ALA A 185 13.29 8.30 -3.12
CA ALA A 185 12.87 6.91 -2.89
C ALA A 185 13.68 5.90 -3.72
N VAL A 186 13.96 6.22 -4.99
CA VAL A 186 14.79 5.38 -5.86
C VAL A 186 16.26 5.36 -5.40
N ARG A 187 16.81 6.50 -4.97
CA ARG A 187 18.17 6.55 -4.38
C ARG A 187 18.26 5.74 -3.09
N GLU A 188 17.21 5.74 -2.26
CA GLU A 188 17.15 4.91 -1.05
C GLU A 188 17.17 3.42 -1.40
N LEU A 189 16.35 3.00 -2.37
CA LEU A 189 16.38 1.63 -2.88
C LEU A 189 17.77 1.24 -3.41
N ALA A 190 18.44 2.14 -4.12
CA ALA A 190 19.76 1.86 -4.70
C ALA A 190 20.82 1.50 -3.64
N LYS A 191 20.69 1.97 -2.38
CA LYS A 191 21.62 1.62 -1.29
C LYS A 191 21.66 0.12 -1.01
N LEU A 192 20.59 -0.61 -1.28
CA LEU A 192 20.52 -2.06 -1.08
C LEU A 192 21.22 -2.88 -2.16
N PHE A 193 21.59 -2.24 -3.28
CA PHE A 193 22.17 -2.89 -4.45
C PHE A 193 23.46 -2.21 -4.92
N ALA A 194 23.93 -1.18 -4.22
CA ALA A 194 25.21 -0.57 -4.48
C ALA A 194 26.31 -1.57 -4.11
N THR A 195 27.05 -2.04 -5.12
CA THR A 195 28.24 -2.86 -4.91
C THR A 195 29.27 -2.05 -4.12
N SER A 196 29.78 -2.62 -3.04
CA SER A 196 31.05 -2.16 -2.44
C SER A 196 32.22 -2.48 -3.35
#